data_AF-A0A4Z0KSZ6-F1
#
_entry.id   AF-A0A4Z0KSZ6-F1
#
_cell.length_a   1.000
_cell.length_b   1.000
_cell.length_c   1.000
_cell.angle_alpha   90.00
_cell.angle_beta   90.00
_cell.angle_gamma   90.00
#
_symmetry.space_group_name_H-M   'P 1'
#
loop_
_entity.id
_entity.type
_entity.pdbx_description
1 polymer ?
#
loop_
_entity_poly.entity_id
_entity_poly.type
_entity_poly.pdbx_seq_one_letter_code
_entity_poly.pdbx_strand_id
1 'polypeptide(L)'
;MRSVKVYEETWPLHTPFVIARGSRSEAHVVVVELEEEGVNGIGECTPYPRYGESDASVMAQIMSIVPQLENGLTREALQKLLPAGAARNAVD
;
A
#
# COMPACT_ATOMS: atom_id res chain seq x y z
N MET A 1 13.13 -6.38 16.00
CA MET A 1 12.35 -7.19 15.04
C MET A 1 11.15 -6.36 14.69
N ARG A 2 10.99 -6.02 13.41
CA ARG A 2 9.89 -5.17 12.96
C ARG A 2 8.65 -6.03 12.75
N SER A 3 7.48 -5.58 13.20
CA SER A 3 6.21 -6.22 12.85
C SER A 3 5.58 -5.49 11.67
N VAL A 4 4.85 -6.21 10.83
CA VAL A 4 4.19 -5.66 9.64
C VAL A 4 2.71 -6.04 9.66
N LYS A 5 1.84 -5.04 9.51
CA LYS A 5 0.42 -5.25 9.21
C LYS A 5 0.11 -4.63 7.87
N VAL A 6 -0.70 -5.33 7.09
CA VAL A 6 -1.20 -4.85 5.80
C VAL A 6 -2.69 -5.10 5.77
N TYR A 7 -3.47 -4.08 5.46
CA TYR A 7 -4.92 -4.21 5.39
C TYR A 7 -5.52 -3.22 4.40
N GLU A 8 -6.71 -3.57 3.93
CA GLU A 8 -7.51 -2.75 3.02
C GLU A 8 -8.53 -1.96 3.84
N GLU A 9 -8.77 -0.72 3.44
CA GLU A 9 -9.89 0.08 3.94
C GLU A 9 -10.71 0.63 2.79
N THR A 10 -12.02 0.76 3.00
CA THR A 10 -12.95 1.31 2.03
C THR A 10 -13.67 2.51 2.66
N TRP A 11 -13.44 3.68 2.08
CA TRP A 11 -13.93 4.95 2.60
C TRP A 11 -15.04 5.51 1.70
N PRO A 12 -16.25 5.75 2.21
CA PRO A 12 -17.32 6.33 1.40
C PRO A 12 -16.99 7.79 1.03
N LEU A 13 -17.24 8.15 -0.22
CA LEU A 13 -17.11 9.53 -0.68
C LEU A 13 -18.41 10.29 -0.41
N HIS A 14 -18.29 11.57 -0.03
CA HIS A 14 -19.45 12.43 0.24
C HIS A 14 -20.41 12.50 -0.97
N THR A 15 -19.87 12.53 -2.17
CA THR A 15 -20.59 12.44 -3.45
C THR A 15 -19.76 11.63 -4.43
N PRO A 16 -20.37 10.99 -5.45
CA PRO A 16 -19.62 10.27 -6.46
C PRO A 16 -18.54 11.15 -7.11
N PHE A 17 -17.29 10.69 -7.09
CA PHE A 17 -16.18 11.33 -7.78
C PHE A 17 -16.14 10.85 -9.23
N VAL A 18 -16.26 11.76 -10.18
CA VAL A 18 -16.43 11.44 -11.60
C VAL A 18 -15.30 12.05 -12.42
N ILE A 19 -14.71 11.21 -13.28
CA ILE A 19 -13.75 11.61 -14.31
C ILE A 19 -14.20 11.03 -15.66
N ALA A 20 -13.55 11.41 -16.76
CA ALA A 20 -13.90 10.94 -18.11
C ALA A 20 -13.93 9.40 -18.28
N ARG A 21 -13.28 8.65 -17.38
CA ARG A 21 -13.19 7.18 -17.41
C ARG A 21 -14.20 6.46 -16.51
N GLY A 22 -15.02 7.19 -15.76
CA GLY A 22 -16.02 6.59 -14.86
C GLY A 22 -16.20 7.37 -13.57
N SER A 23 -17.04 6.82 -12.71
CA SER A 23 -17.39 7.35 -11.39
C SER A 23 -17.04 6.36 -10.29
N ARG A 24 -16.68 6.86 -9.11
CA ARG A 24 -16.51 6.07 -7.88
C ARG A 24 -17.30 6.69 -6.74
N SER A 25 -17.93 5.87 -5.93
CA SER A 25 -18.62 6.28 -4.70
C SER A 25 -17.79 6.02 -3.43
N GLU A 26 -16.68 5.30 -3.56
CA GLU A 26 -15.81 4.89 -2.49
C GLU A 26 -14.33 4.98 -2.91
N ALA A 27 -13.46 5.20 -1.93
CA ALA A 27 -12.02 5.16 -2.07
C ALA A 27 -11.50 3.90 -1.38
N HIS A 28 -10.90 3.01 -2.16
CA HIS A 28 -10.19 1.85 -1.65
C HIS A 28 -8.73 2.22 -1.46
N VAL A 29 -8.20 1.92 -0.28
CA VAL A 29 -6.80 2.15 0.08
C VAL A 29 -6.22 0.89 0.70
N VAL A 30 -4.91 0.74 0.53
CA VAL A 30 -4.12 -0.28 1.22
C VAL A 30 -3.18 0.43 2.18
N VAL A 31 -3.25 0.04 3.45
CA VAL A 31 -2.44 0.59 4.54
C VAL A 31 -1.39 -0.42 4.95
N VAL A 32 -0.16 0.07 5.16
CA VAL A 32 0.95 -0.67 5.75
C VAL A 32 1.30 -0.03 7.07
N GLU A 33 1.27 -0.82 8.15
CA GLU A 33 1.81 -0.43 9.45
C GLU A 33 3.09 -1.21 9.73
N LEU A 34 4.12 -0.49 10.13
CA LEU A 34 5.39 -1.02 10.60
C LEU A 34 5.59 -0.62 12.05
N GLU A 35 5.84 -1.59 12.93
CA GLU A 35 6.22 -1.32 14.32
C GLU A 35 7.64 -1.81 14.57
N GLU A 36 8.51 -0.95 15.09
CA GLU A 36 9.84 -1.31 15.53
C GLU A 36 10.18 -0.60 16.84
N GLU A 37 10.51 -1.38 17.88
CA GLU A 37 10.90 -0.86 19.20
C GLU A 37 9.87 0.12 19.82
N GLY A 38 8.58 -0.13 19.57
CA GLY A 38 7.46 0.69 20.06
C GLY A 38 7.20 1.95 19.23
N VAL A 39 7.92 2.17 18.13
CA VAL A 39 7.66 3.25 17.16
C VAL A 39 6.87 2.70 15.99
N ASN A 40 5.78 3.39 15.63
CA ASN A 40 4.91 3.04 14.51
C ASN A 40 5.14 3.96 13.31
N GLY A 41 5.37 3.36 12.14
CA GLY A 41 5.29 4.01 10.83
C GLY A 41 4.06 3.51 10.09
N ILE A 42 3.31 4.42 9.47
CA ILE A 42 2.09 4.10 8.72
C ILE A 42 2.19 4.75 7.35
N GLY A 43 2.02 3.95 6.31
CA GLY A 43 1.94 4.41 4.93
C GLY A 43 0.68 3.92 4.25
N GLU A 44 0.11 4.75 3.39
CA GLU A 44 -1.11 4.45 2.64
C GLU A 44 -0.83 4.54 1.13
N CYS A 45 -1.49 3.69 0.36
CA CYS A 45 -1.56 3.86 -1.09
C CYS A 45 -2.97 3.62 -1.63
N THR A 46 -3.23 4.17 -2.82
CA THR A 46 -4.46 3.94 -3.57
C THR A 46 -4.15 3.13 -4.83
N PRO A 47 -4.53 1.84 -4.89
CA PRO A 47 -4.37 1.03 -6.10
C PRO A 47 -5.04 1.67 -7.31
N TYR A 48 -4.32 1.72 -8.44
CA TYR A 48 -4.81 2.41 -9.64
C TYR A 48 -5.06 1.44 -10.82
N PRO A 49 -6.32 1.03 -11.09
CA PRO A 49 -6.67 0.12 -12.18
C PRO A 49 -6.19 0.55 -13.56
N ARG A 50 -6.06 1.86 -13.80
CA ARG A 50 -5.52 2.37 -15.06
C ARG A 50 -4.06 1.96 -15.28
N TYR A 51 -3.31 1.69 -14.23
CA TYR A 51 -1.93 1.18 -14.29
C TYR A 51 -1.86 -0.34 -14.07
N GLY A 52 -3.00 -1.04 -14.12
CA GLY A 52 -3.06 -2.49 -13.96
C GLY A 52 -3.05 -2.97 -12.51
N GLU A 53 -3.28 -2.06 -11.55
CA GLU A 53 -3.31 -2.40 -10.13
C GLU A 53 -4.75 -2.68 -9.64
N SER A 54 -4.86 -3.65 -8.75
CA SER A 54 -6.00 -3.90 -7.87
C SER A 54 -5.54 -4.03 -6.41
N ASP A 55 -6.45 -3.88 -5.46
CA ASP A 55 -6.17 -4.04 -4.02
C ASP A 55 -5.48 -5.37 -3.75
N ALA A 56 -6.05 -6.47 -4.26
CA ALA A 56 -5.45 -7.81 -4.18
C ALA A 56 -4.03 -7.90 -4.77
N SER A 57 -3.78 -7.25 -5.92
CA SER A 57 -2.44 -7.26 -6.53
C SER A 57 -1.41 -6.48 -5.71
N VAL A 58 -1.83 -5.36 -5.11
CA VAL A 58 -0.97 -4.48 -4.30
C VAL A 58 -0.68 -5.16 -2.96
N MET A 59 -1.69 -5.72 -2.31
CA MET A 59 -1.55 -6.57 -1.13
C MET A 59 -0.56 -7.71 -1.39
N ALA A 60 -0.72 -8.45 -2.49
CA ALA A 60 0.19 -9.54 -2.83
C ALA A 60 1.65 -9.08 -3.01
N GLN A 61 1.87 -7.92 -3.64
CA GLN A 61 3.21 -7.35 -3.78
C GLN A 61 3.83 -6.98 -2.43
N ILE A 62 3.07 -6.33 -1.54
CA ILE A 62 3.55 -5.97 -0.20
C ILE A 62 3.86 -7.25 0.60
N MET A 63 2.95 -8.23 0.60
CA MET A 63 3.13 -9.50 1.31
C MET A 63 4.39 -10.27 0.84
N SER A 64 4.79 -10.12 -0.43
CA SER A 64 5.99 -10.76 -0.97
C SER A 64 7.31 -10.25 -0.38
N ILE A 65 7.29 -9.06 0.23
CA ILE A 65 8.47 -8.43 0.85
C ILE A 65 8.38 -8.32 2.37
N VAL A 66 7.31 -8.82 3.00
CA VAL A 66 7.14 -8.81 4.47
C VAL A 66 8.34 -9.42 5.19
N PRO A 67 8.88 -10.60 4.80
CA PRO A 67 10.04 -11.16 5.49
C PRO A 67 11.26 -10.21 5.47
N GLN A 68 11.45 -9.47 4.39
CA GLN A 68 12.54 -8.51 4.25
C GLN A 68 12.28 -7.29 5.16
N LEU A 69 11.04 -6.81 5.22
CA LEU A 69 10.62 -5.72 6.10
C LEU A 69 10.84 -6.08 7.58
N GLU A 70 10.42 -7.26 8.01
CA GLU A 70 10.61 -7.76 9.38
C GLU A 70 12.09 -7.85 9.77
N ASN A 71 12.95 -8.11 8.78
CA ASN A 71 14.41 -8.19 8.89
C ASN A 71 15.13 -6.83 8.66
N GLY A 72 14.42 -5.70 8.70
CA GLY A 72 15.03 -4.38 8.69
C GLY A 72 15.39 -3.84 7.30
N LEU A 73 14.62 -4.20 6.27
CA LEU A 73 14.75 -3.61 4.94
C LEU A 73 14.80 -2.08 5.01
N THR A 74 15.80 -1.49 4.34
CA THR A 74 15.94 -0.02 4.21
C THR A 74 15.20 0.50 2.99
N ARG A 75 14.87 1.79 3.00
CA ARG A 75 14.22 2.47 1.87
C ARG A 75 15.05 2.39 0.59
N GLU A 76 16.38 2.49 0.68
CA GLU A 76 17.26 2.38 -0.49
C GLU A 76 17.24 0.97 -1.10
N ALA A 77 17.15 -0.07 -0.26
CA ALA A 77 17.04 -1.45 -0.72
C ALA A 77 15.64 -1.77 -1.28
N LEU A 78 14.59 -1.18 -0.71
CA LEU A 78 13.21 -1.30 -1.18
C LEU A 78 13.07 -0.91 -2.66
N GLN A 79 13.77 0.13 -3.11
CA GLN A 79 13.74 0.59 -4.50
C GLN A 79 14.17 -0.48 -5.52
N LYS A 80 14.91 -1.51 -5.08
CA LYS A 80 15.36 -2.63 -5.91
C LYS A 80 14.44 -3.85 -5.84
N LEU A 81 13.59 -3.94 -4.81
CA LEU A 81 12.68 -5.06 -4.60
C LEU A 81 11.31 -4.83 -5.21
N LEU A 82 10.80 -3.59 -5.14
CA LEU A 82 9.52 -3.22 -5.74
C LEU A 82 9.69 -2.21 -6.87
N PRO A 83 8.96 -2.38 -7.98
CA PRO A 83 8.86 -1.34 -9.00
C PRO A 83 8.11 -0.11 -8.44
N ALA A 84 8.11 0.98 -9.22
CA ALA A 84 7.23 2.10 -8.92
C ALA A 84 5.76 1.65 -9.02
N GLY A 85 4.96 1.95 -7.99
CA GLY A 85 3.56 1.55 -7.90
C GLY A 85 3.02 1.77 -6.49
N ALA A 86 1.73 1.51 -6.30
CA ALA A 86 1.03 1.71 -5.04
C ALA A 86 1.67 0.92 -3.90
N ALA A 87 2.04 -0.34 -4.14
CA ALA A 87 2.69 -1.19 -3.14
C ALA A 87 3.96 -0.56 -2.55
N ARG A 88 4.84 -0.01 -3.40
CA ARG A 88 6.05 0.67 -2.93
C ARG A 88 5.74 1.98 -2.23
N ASN A 89 4.73 2.72 -2.70
CA ASN A 89 4.30 3.97 -2.06
C ASN A 89 3.82 3.78 -0.62
N ALA A 90 3.13 2.68 -0.32
CA ALA A 90 2.69 2.40 1.05
C ALA A 90 3.85 2.01 1.99
N VAL A 91 4.94 1.46 1.45
CA VAL A 91 6.05 0.90 2.24
C VAL A 91 7.23 1.88 2.41
N ASP A 92 7.49 2.73 1.41
CA ASP A 92 8.62 3.68 1.38
C ASP A 92 8.47 4.83 2.39
#